data_AF-A0A6M0CX27-F1
#
_entry.id   AF-A0A6M0CX27-F1
#
_cell.length_a   1.000
_cell.length_b   1.000
_cell.length_c   1.000
_cell.angle_alpha   90.00
_cell.angle_beta   90.00
_cell.angle_gamma   90.00
#
_symmetry.space_group_name_H-M   'P 1'
#
loop_
_entity.id
_entity.type
_entity.pdbx_description
1 polymer ?
#
loop_
_entity_poly.entity_id
_entity_poly.type
_entity_poly.pdbx_seq_one_letter_code
_entity_poly.pdbx_strand_id
1 'polypeptide(L)' 'MLRIRKLVLAIAAASALSSGMAHALGLGELTLKSAQNQPLDAEIELLDVRDLTAAEVVPSLAPVEEFSKAGVER' A
#
# COMPACT_ATOMS: atom_id res chain seq x y z
N MET A 1 -39.53 -19.40 5.24
CA MET A 1 -38.32 -19.41 4.38
C MET A 1 -37.93 -18.03 3.84
N LEU A 2 -38.87 -17.20 3.35
CA LEU A 2 -38.56 -15.89 2.74
C LEU A 2 -37.80 -14.91 3.66
N ARG A 3 -38.07 -14.91 4.98
CA ARG A 3 -37.39 -14.04 5.96
C ARG A 3 -35.93 -14.44 6.23
N ILE A 4 -35.64 -15.74 6.25
CA ILE A 4 -34.27 -16.26 6.46
C ILE A 4 -33.40 -15.90 5.25
N ARG A 5 -33.93 -16.04 4.03
CA ARG A 5 -33.19 -15.70 2.80
C ARG A 5 -32.86 -14.20 2.71
N LYS A 6 -33.76 -13.33 3.19
CA LYS A 6 -33.51 -11.88 3.32
C LYS A 6 -32.47 -11.57 4.40
N LEU A 7 -32.50 -12.30 5.52
CA LEU A 7 -31.51 -12.13 6.58
C LEU A 7 -30.10 -12.52 6.13
N VAL A 8 -29.96 -13.67 5.46
CA VAL A 8 -28.67 -14.12 4.90
C VAL A 8 -28.13 -13.12 3.88
N LEU A 9 -29.01 -12.56 3.02
CA LEU A 9 -28.61 -11.54 2.05
C LEU A 9 -28.15 -10.24 2.74
N ALA A 10 -28.85 -9.83 3.81
CA ALA A 10 -28.47 -8.65 4.59
C ALA A 10 -27.13 -8.83 5.30
N ILE A 11 -26.88 -10.02 5.86
CA ILE A 11 -25.60 -10.36 6.50
C ILE A 11 -24.48 -10.39 5.47
N ALA A 12 -24.68 -11.05 4.32
CA ALA A 12 -23.69 -11.09 3.24
C ALA A 12 -23.34 -9.67 2.73
N ALA A 13 -24.34 -8.80 2.59
CA ALA A 13 -24.13 -7.40 2.21
C ALA A 13 -23.36 -6.63 3.28
N ALA A 14 -23.71 -6.78 4.56
CA ALA A 14 -23.00 -6.15 5.67
C ALA A 14 -21.52 -6.58 5.74
N SER A 15 -21.24 -7.87 5.54
CA SER A 15 -19.88 -8.41 5.51
C SER A 15 -19.07 -7.88 4.33
N ALA A 16 -19.68 -7.77 3.14
CA ALA A 16 -19.01 -7.24 1.95
C ALA A 16 -18.71 -5.73 2.08
N LEU A 17 -19.59 -4.97 2.74
CA LEU A 17 -19.38 -3.53 3.00
C LEU A 17 -18.39 -3.27 4.15
N SER A 18 -18.02 -4.30 4.92
CA SER A 18 -17.06 -4.19 6.02
C SER A 18 -15.60 -4.26 5.56
N SER A 19 -15.30 -4.10 4.27
CA SER A 19 -13.90 -4.00 3.83
C SER A 19 -13.24 -2.81 4.53
N GLY A 20 -12.20 -3.07 5.31
CA GLY A 20 -11.48 -2.04 6.05
C GLY A 20 -10.95 -0.96 5.11
N MET A 21 -10.95 0.28 5.58
CA MET A 21 -10.24 1.36 4.90
C MET A 21 -8.75 0.99 4.89
N ALA A 22 -8.19 0.76 3.70
CA ALA A 22 -6.75 0.58 3.57
C ALA A 22 -6.08 1.93 3.89
N HIS A 23 -5.39 2.01 5.02
CA HIS A 23 -4.55 3.16 5.34
C HIS A 23 -3.27 3.06 4.51
N ALA A 24 -3.36 3.47 3.24
CA ALA A 24 -2.19 3.61 2.40
C ALA A 24 -1.55 4.97 2.66
N LEU A 25 -0.23 4.97 2.84
CA LEU A 25 0.56 6.19 2.75
C LEU A 25 0.73 6.50 1.27
N GLY A 26 0.38 7.72 0.84
CA GLY A 26 0.57 8.12 -0.54
C GLY A 26 2.06 8.30 -0.85
N LEU A 27 2.52 7.79 -1.98
CA LEU A 27 3.86 8.08 -2.50
C LEU A 27 3.72 9.15 -3.58
N GLY A 28 4.45 10.26 -3.43
CA GLY A 28 4.55 11.35 -4.37
C GLY A 28 5.71 11.15 -5.35
N GLU A 29 6.32 12.26 -5.77
CA GLU A 29 7.36 12.23 -6.80
C GLU A 29 8.66 11.57 -6.32
N LEU A 30 9.30 10.85 -7.25
CA LEU A 30 10.63 10.27 -7.07
C LEU A 30 11.66 11.21 -7.67
N THR A 31 12.56 11.73 -6.83
CA THR A 31 13.70 12.55 -7.26
C THR A 31 14.98 11.74 -7.16
N LEU A 32 15.63 11.51 -8.30
CA LEU A 32 16.92 10.83 -8.37
C LEU A 32 18.07 11.84 -8.20
N LYS A 33 18.92 11.62 -7.20
CA LYS A 33 20.11 12.43 -6.92
C LYS A 33 21.40 11.77 -7.43
N SER A 34 21.37 10.46 -7.70
CA SER A 34 22.50 9.70 -8.23
C SER A 34 22.54 9.67 -9.77
N ALA A 35 23.74 9.71 -10.33
CA ALA A 35 23.98 9.46 -11.76
C ALA A 35 24.32 7.99 -12.05
N GLN A 36 24.48 7.65 -13.33
CA GLN A 36 24.86 6.29 -13.74
C GLN A 36 26.24 5.90 -13.16
N ASN A 37 26.37 4.66 -12.69
CA ASN A 37 27.54 4.12 -11.97
C ASN A 37 27.81 4.77 -10.60
N GLN A 38 26.81 5.36 -9.95
CA GLN A 38 26.90 5.79 -8.56
C GLN A 38 25.99 4.92 -7.68
N PRO A 39 26.24 4.86 -6.35
CA PRO A 39 25.26 4.30 -5.42
C PRO A 39 23.91 4.99 -5.59
N LEU A 40 22.81 4.24 -5.53
CA LEU A 40 21.46 4.78 -5.66
C LEU A 40 21.19 5.78 -4.53
N ASP A 41 20.93 7.03 -4.92
CA ASP A 41 20.49 8.10 -4.02
C ASP A 41 19.21 8.69 -4.60
N ALA A 42 18.10 8.47 -3.89
CA ALA A 42 16.78 8.85 -4.33
C ALA A 42 15.90 9.27 -3.15
N GLU A 43 15.06 10.26 -3.38
CA GLU A 43 14.06 10.73 -2.44
C GLU A 43 12.66 10.49 -3.00
N ILE A 44 11.77 9.98 -2.16
CA ILE A 44 10.35 9.79 -2.49
C ILE A 44 9.55 10.65 -1.54
N GLU A 45 8.73 11.55 -2.09
CA GLU A 45 7.82 12.36 -1.29
C GLU A 45 6.72 11.48 -0.68
N LEU A 46 6.36 11.73 0.58
CA LEU A 46 5.26 11.04 1.24
C LEU A 46 4.07 11.99 1.32
N LEU A 47 2.93 11.55 0.78
CA LEU A 47 1.67 12.30 0.79
C LEU A 47 0.78 11.76 1.92
N ASP A 48 -0.12 12.61 2.43
CA ASP A 48 -1.09 12.25 3.48
C ASP A 48 -0.45 11.70 4.78
N VAL A 49 0.73 12.22 5.15
CA VAL A 49 1.53 11.78 6.30
C VAL A 49 0.79 11.98 7.65
N ARG A 50 -0.19 12.89 7.71
CA ARG A 50 -0.98 13.20 8.92
C ARG A 50 -0.06 13.46 10.13
N ASP A 51 -0.12 12.60 11.15
CA ASP A 51 0.65 12.71 12.39
C ASP A 51 1.89 11.79 12.41
N LEU A 52 2.21 11.14 11.29
CA LEU A 52 3.31 10.18 11.19
C LEU A 52 4.66 10.91 11.29
N THR A 53 5.53 10.42 12.16
CA THR A 53 6.87 10.94 12.35
C THR A 53 7.89 10.14 11.53
N ALA A 54 9.05 10.74 11.24
CA ALA A 54 10.09 10.08 10.47
C ALA A 54 10.58 8.77 11.11
N ALA A 55 10.54 8.65 12.44
CA ALA A 55 10.95 7.44 13.16
C ALA A 55 9.97 6.27 13.00
N GLU A 56 8.73 6.54 12.59
CA GLU A 56 7.69 5.53 12.38
C GLU A 56 7.68 5.00 10.94
N VAL A 57 8.49 5.60 10.05
CA VAL A 57 8.67 5.14 8.67
C VAL A 57 9.95 4.32 8.56
N VAL A 58 9.81 3.04 8.27
CA VAL A 58 10.95 2.13 8.04
C VAL A 58 11.03 1.80 6.55
N PRO A 59 11.91 2.45 5.77
CA PRO A 59 12.09 2.10 4.37
C PRO A 59 12.81 0.75 4.26
N SER A 60 12.28 -0.14 3.43
CA SER A 60 12.92 -1.42 3.13
C SER A 60 12.64 -1.83 1.69
N LEU A 61 13.60 -2.47 1.05
CA LEU A 61 13.38 -3.12 -0.23
C LEU A 61 12.51 -4.37 -0.04
N ALA A 62 11.60 -4.59 -0.98
CA ALA A 62 10.78 -5.79 -0.98
C ALA A 62 11.64 -7.08 -1.17
N PRO A 63 11.11 -8.25 -0.78
CA PRO A 63 11.71 -9.54 -1.13
C PRO A 63 11.72 -9.77 -2.65
N VAL A 64 12.65 -10.57 -3.15
CA VAL A 64 12.84 -10.87 -4.60
C VAL A 64 11.57 -11.42 -5.25
N GLU A 65 10.78 -12.16 -4.48
CA GLU A 65 9.54 -12.79 -4.93
C GLU A 65 8.48 -11.73 -5.29
N GLU A 66 8.46 -10.59 -4.58
CA GLU A 66 7.54 -9.49 -4.87
C GLU A 66 7.94 -8.73 -6.14
N PHE A 67 9.24 -8.56 -6.40
CA PHE A 67 9.74 -8.02 -7.67
C PHE A 67 9.31 -8.88 -8.86
N SER A 68 9.42 -10.21 -8.70
CA SER A 68 8.98 -11.18 -9.72
C SER A 68 7.48 -11.09 -10.00
N LYS A 69 6.65 -10.93 -8.96
CA LYS A 69 5.19 -10.72 -9.12
C LYS A 69 4.87 -9.40 -9.81
N ALA A 70 5.64 -8.36 -9.54
CA ALA A 70 5.50 -7.05 -10.19
C ALA A 70 6.02 -7.05 -11.64
N GLY A 71 6.74 -8.10 -12.08
CA GLY A 71 7.35 -8.18 -13.39
C GLY A 71 8.57 -7.27 -13.57
N VAL A 72 9.23 -6.92 -12.46
CA VAL A 72 10.40 -6.03 -12.44
C VAL A 72 11.62 -6.83 -11.98
N GLU A 73 12.78 -6.59 -12.58
CA GLU A 73 14.06 -7.11 -12.05
C GLU A 73 14.43 -6.37 -10.76
N ARG A 74 15.03 -7.10 -9.82
CA ARG A 74 15.50 -6.52 -8.56
C ARG A 74 16.90 -5.95 -8.69
#